data_AF-A0A2T7NK86-F1
#
_entry.id   AF-A0A2T7NK86-F1
#
_cell.length_a   1.000
_cell.length_b   1.000
_cell.length_c   1.000
_cell.angle_alpha   90.00
_cell.angle_beta   90.00
_cell.angle_gamma   90.00
#
_symmetry.space_group_name_H-M   'P 1'
#
loop_
_entity.id
_entity.type
_entity.pdbx_description
1 polymer ?
#
loop_
_entity_poly.entity_id
_entity_poly.type
_entity_poly.pdbx_seq_one_letter_code
_entity_poly.pdbx_strand_id
1 'polypeptide(L)'
;MIIRQVVHAWPNNRQWLILCLAAAVTTFIVWSASPAAPSMAPNLKKFQKTTVTSSRRPPLAHSNTLVEFFPDWTTADPHDPVPVQRVYVYSATLALQHTPPTGSHIRITAFQEQRVAQLRCCFRHRGNDTSAPALVVHTHKVEDKQEVLGVVYQCHVPISPQNLTGIRVTMTPDSACPVEDVYYLPVYIPEVVKGGLAICGKVAFGSLLDPLKLVEWFEMQKLLGVDKIQILDFDNSVNVTKVFRYYQETGLLAMFPFKLPGRPWGRGFTDETRVLYQLAQDEDFSVLECRLRLAGYDYVMSIDMDEIILPRKKTSLKPYFQEIFGPNSKLAAVYFHVQFFVEEFGPEDKDAPLHVLRYLKSTPARWECQKYTYMPARADQGSTHSINPFPGFITKRIAPEEAVVHHYRHCPHGWPECRPSHITDRSITRFQVDLVPRVKDVLSKIGL
;
A
#
# COMPACT_ATOMS: atom_id res chain seq x y z
N MET A 1 3.87 55.96 -0.29
CA MET A 1 5.33 55.74 -0.21
C MET A 1 5.55 54.36 0.39
N ILE A 2 5.90 53.39 -0.48
CA ILE A 2 6.65 52.13 -0.24
C ILE A 2 6.01 51.00 0.61
N ILE A 3 5.28 50.12 -0.10
CA ILE A 3 5.35 48.64 -0.20
C ILE A 3 6.24 47.88 0.82
N ARG A 4 5.71 46.83 1.49
CA ARG A 4 6.32 45.48 1.54
C ARG A 4 5.38 44.37 2.05
N GLN A 5 5.56 43.21 1.42
CA GLN A 5 4.84 41.93 1.49
C GLN A 5 5.01 41.23 2.84
N VAL A 6 3.99 40.48 3.28
CA VAL A 6 4.13 39.40 4.28
C VAL A 6 4.11 38.07 3.53
N VAL A 7 5.24 37.39 3.57
CA VAL A 7 5.51 36.09 2.93
C VAL A 7 5.22 34.95 3.91
N HIS A 8 4.59 33.90 3.37
CA HIS A 8 4.41 32.59 3.99
C HIS A 8 5.74 31.98 4.48
N ALA A 9 5.76 31.50 5.73
CA ALA A 9 6.81 30.61 6.23
C ALA A 9 6.20 29.25 6.55
N TRP A 10 6.45 28.27 5.68
CA TRP A 10 6.35 26.84 5.95
C TRP A 10 7.63 26.38 6.66
N PRO A 11 7.59 25.56 7.72
CA PRO A 11 8.80 24.94 8.25
C PRO A 11 9.20 23.72 7.41
N ASN A 12 10.47 23.70 7.01
CA ASN A 12 11.17 22.60 6.34
C ASN A 12 11.12 21.29 7.16
N ASN A 13 10.40 20.28 6.67
CA ASN A 13 10.38 18.93 7.20
C ASN A 13 11.58 18.10 6.70
N ARG A 14 12.79 18.37 7.20
CA ARG A 14 13.99 17.57 6.88
C ARG A 14 14.66 16.85 8.06
N GLN A 15 14.12 16.98 9.28
CA GLN A 15 14.65 16.27 10.46
C GLN A 15 13.81 15.07 10.93
N TRP A 16 12.62 14.83 10.36
CA TRP A 16 11.74 13.74 10.81
C TRP A 16 11.88 12.43 10.02
N LEU A 17 12.46 12.45 8.80
CA LEU A 17 12.73 11.23 8.04
C LEU A 17 13.97 10.46 8.53
N ILE A 18 14.88 11.11 9.27
CA ILE A 18 16.19 10.53 9.61
C ILE A 18 16.11 9.58 10.83
N LEU A 19 15.07 9.70 11.67
CA LEU A 19 14.85 8.78 12.81
C LEU A 19 14.28 7.41 12.42
N CYS A 20 13.99 7.18 11.13
CA CYS A 20 13.63 5.87 10.61
C CYS A 20 14.73 5.22 9.75
N LEU A 21 15.85 5.91 9.46
CA LEU A 21 16.74 5.50 8.36
C LEU A 21 18.27 5.60 8.57
N ALA A 22 18.80 5.87 9.77
CA ALA A 22 20.26 6.01 9.90
C ALA A 22 20.88 5.37 11.15
N ALA A 23 21.69 4.32 10.93
CA ALA A 23 22.96 4.10 11.63
C ALA A 23 23.92 3.28 10.75
N ALA A 24 25.04 3.90 10.37
CA ALA A 24 25.97 3.48 9.33
C ALA A 24 27.27 2.85 9.89
N VAL A 25 27.86 1.97 9.07
CA VAL A 25 29.30 1.79 8.73
C VAL A 25 30.34 2.40 9.69
N THR A 26 31.23 1.58 10.28
CA THR A 26 32.70 1.62 10.05
C THR A 26 33.49 0.47 10.75
N THR A 27 34.09 -0.37 9.90
CA THR A 27 35.42 -1.06 9.90
C THR A 27 36.25 -1.33 11.18
N PHE A 28 36.75 -2.57 11.29
CA PHE A 28 38.20 -2.87 11.41
C PHE A 28 38.59 -4.22 10.77
N ILE A 29 39.71 -4.20 10.06
CA ILE A 29 40.45 -5.28 9.37
C ILE A 29 41.41 -5.96 10.36
N VAL A 30 41.64 -7.29 10.29
CA VAL A 30 42.97 -7.99 10.32
C VAL A 30 42.82 -9.51 9.98
N TRP A 31 43.46 -9.91 8.87
CA TRP A 31 44.18 -11.15 8.50
C TRP A 31 43.92 -12.52 9.18
N SER A 32 43.77 -13.62 8.40
CA SER A 32 44.88 -14.45 7.86
C SER A 32 44.45 -15.83 7.28
N ALA A 33 45.06 -16.14 6.12
CA ALA A 33 45.56 -17.43 5.58
C ALA A 33 44.71 -18.74 5.58
N SER A 34 44.52 -19.27 4.37
CA SER A 34 44.23 -20.68 4.02
C SER A 34 45.34 -21.66 4.48
N PRO A 35 45.13 -22.99 4.40
CA PRO A 35 45.38 -23.71 3.14
C PRO A 35 44.35 -24.82 2.80
N ALA A 36 44.47 -25.29 1.56
CA ALA A 36 43.54 -26.16 0.85
C ALA A 36 43.86 -27.68 0.96
N ALA A 37 42.86 -28.46 0.51
CA ALA A 37 42.85 -29.84 -0.01
C ALA A 37 42.72 -31.00 1.01
N PRO A 38 42.20 -32.21 0.62
CA PRO A 38 41.90 -32.70 -0.73
C PRO A 38 40.50 -33.34 -0.94
N SER A 39 40.24 -33.62 -2.23
CA SER A 39 39.10 -34.30 -2.85
C SER A 39 38.80 -35.72 -2.35
N MET A 40 37.52 -36.05 -2.19
CA MET A 40 36.97 -37.36 -2.53
C MET A 40 35.49 -37.24 -2.92
N ALA A 41 35.18 -37.66 -4.15
CA ALA A 41 33.82 -37.84 -4.64
C ALA A 41 33.36 -39.29 -4.40
N PRO A 42 32.06 -39.53 -4.18
CA PRO A 42 31.41 -40.75 -4.61
C PRO A 42 30.27 -40.48 -5.60
N ASN A 43 30.23 -41.36 -6.60
CA ASN A 43 29.25 -41.47 -7.67
C ASN A 43 27.80 -41.52 -7.14
N LEU A 44 26.95 -40.60 -7.63
CA LEU A 44 25.50 -40.76 -7.62
C LEU A 44 24.97 -40.70 -9.05
N LYS A 45 24.26 -41.78 -9.40
CA LYS A 45 23.69 -42.09 -10.70
C LYS A 45 22.75 -40.96 -11.18
N LYS A 46 22.97 -40.52 -12.42
CA LYS A 46 22.12 -39.58 -13.17
C LYS A 46 20.68 -40.12 -13.27
N PHE A 47 19.73 -39.44 -12.63
CA PHE A 47 18.34 -39.45 -13.07
C PHE A 47 18.23 -38.47 -14.25
N GLN A 48 17.96 -39.00 -15.45
CA GLN A 48 17.57 -38.21 -16.61
C GLN A 48 16.21 -37.56 -16.33
N LYS A 49 16.22 -36.25 -16.04
CA LYS A 49 15.04 -35.40 -16.23
C LYS A 49 14.89 -35.16 -17.73
N THR A 50 13.80 -35.64 -18.30
CA THR A 50 13.35 -35.35 -19.66
C THR A 50 13.10 -33.86 -19.79
N THR A 51 14.03 -33.15 -20.43
CA THR A 51 13.85 -31.74 -20.78
C THR A 51 12.89 -31.67 -21.96
N VAL A 52 11.64 -31.26 -21.70
CA VAL A 52 10.74 -30.80 -22.75
C VAL A 52 11.30 -29.46 -23.23
N THR A 53 11.91 -29.49 -24.42
CA THR A 53 12.37 -28.30 -25.14
C THR A 53 11.15 -27.49 -25.60
N SER A 54 10.65 -26.59 -24.75
CA SER A 54 9.83 -25.48 -25.26
C SER A 54 10.76 -24.59 -26.07
N SER A 55 10.49 -24.42 -27.37
CA SER A 55 11.20 -23.45 -28.19
C SER A 55 10.95 -22.04 -27.64
N ARG A 56 11.81 -21.57 -26.74
CA ARG A 56 11.87 -20.15 -26.39
C ARG A 56 12.39 -19.43 -27.63
N ARG A 57 11.49 -18.68 -28.29
CA ARG A 57 11.93 -17.59 -29.15
C ARG A 57 12.84 -16.67 -28.30
N PRO A 58 13.92 -16.12 -28.87
CA PRO A 58 14.69 -15.10 -28.18
C PRO A 58 13.77 -13.93 -27.82
N PRO A 59 14.02 -13.18 -26.73
CA PRO A 59 13.31 -11.94 -26.49
C PRO A 59 13.55 -11.03 -27.70
N LEU A 60 12.47 -10.58 -28.34
CA LEU A 60 12.56 -9.48 -29.30
C LEU A 60 13.23 -8.31 -28.58
N ALA A 61 14.28 -7.75 -29.18
CA ALA A 61 14.86 -6.50 -28.72
C ALA A 61 13.74 -5.45 -28.65
N HIS A 62 13.31 -5.09 -27.43
CA HIS A 62 12.30 -4.05 -27.19
C HIS A 62 12.90 -2.68 -27.50
N SER A 63 12.91 -2.30 -28.77
CA SER A 63 13.17 -0.92 -29.16
C SER A 63 11.92 -0.08 -28.92
N ASN A 64 12.08 1.00 -28.15
CA ASN A 64 11.20 2.19 -28.07
C ASN A 64 9.81 2.07 -27.40
N THR A 65 9.45 1.00 -26.67
CA THR A 65 8.16 0.98 -25.97
C THR A 65 8.15 1.97 -24.80
N LEU A 66 7.38 3.05 -24.97
CA LEU A 66 7.23 4.12 -23.97
C LEU A 66 6.25 3.75 -22.85
N VAL A 67 5.24 2.92 -23.14
CA VAL A 67 4.17 2.57 -22.20
C VAL A 67 4.08 1.06 -22.06
N GLU A 68 4.29 0.57 -20.84
CA GLU A 68 4.21 -0.84 -20.47
C GLU A 68 3.03 -1.06 -19.51
N PHE A 69 2.36 -2.21 -19.63
CA PHE A 69 1.15 -2.51 -18.87
C PHE A 69 1.38 -3.66 -17.90
N PHE A 70 0.84 -3.54 -16.68
CA PHE A 70 0.84 -4.64 -15.73
C PHE A 70 0.01 -5.83 -16.25
N PRO A 71 0.45 -7.10 -16.08
CA PRO A 71 1.60 -7.59 -15.30
C PRO A 71 2.91 -7.75 -16.10
N ASP A 72 2.89 -7.36 -17.37
CA ASP A 72 3.92 -7.67 -18.36
C ASP A 72 5.06 -6.65 -18.40
N TRP A 73 4.96 -5.57 -17.62
CA TRP A 73 6.01 -4.58 -17.53
C TRP A 73 7.34 -5.13 -17.00
N THR A 74 8.42 -4.47 -17.36
CA THR A 74 9.79 -4.83 -17.02
C THR A 74 10.10 -4.48 -15.56
N THR A 75 10.72 -5.41 -14.82
CA THR A 75 11.16 -5.23 -13.43
C THR A 75 12.67 -5.42 -13.21
N ALA A 76 13.37 -5.97 -14.20
CA ALA A 76 14.82 -6.11 -14.21
C ALA A 76 15.45 -5.00 -15.04
N ASP A 77 16.71 -4.64 -14.78
CA ASP A 77 17.40 -3.65 -15.60
C ASP A 77 17.50 -4.13 -17.05
N PRO A 78 16.86 -3.45 -18.01
CA PRO A 78 17.02 -3.78 -19.43
C PRO A 78 18.42 -3.45 -19.98
N HIS A 79 19.29 -2.84 -19.16
CA HIS A 79 20.63 -2.36 -19.52
C HIS A 79 20.60 -1.30 -20.63
N ASP A 80 19.63 -0.39 -20.56
CA ASP A 80 19.54 0.66 -21.56
C ASP A 80 20.74 1.62 -21.46
N PRO A 81 21.41 1.93 -22.59
CA PRO A 81 22.52 2.88 -22.60
C PRO A 81 22.09 4.33 -22.32
N VAL A 82 20.78 4.65 -22.40
CA VAL A 82 20.20 5.98 -22.14
C VAL A 82 18.92 5.81 -21.30
N PRO A 83 18.65 6.64 -20.26
CA PRO A 83 17.40 6.59 -19.51
C PRO A 83 16.19 6.74 -20.44
N VAL A 84 15.24 5.81 -20.33
CA VAL A 84 14.13 5.67 -21.28
C VAL A 84 12.89 6.35 -20.70
N GLN A 85 12.08 6.97 -21.54
CA GLN A 85 10.93 7.77 -21.13
C GLN A 85 9.70 6.91 -20.73
N ARG A 86 9.88 5.88 -19.89
CA ARG A 86 8.86 4.84 -19.67
C ARG A 86 7.73 5.25 -18.72
N VAL A 87 6.55 4.71 -19.01
CA VAL A 87 5.38 4.70 -18.13
C VAL A 87 4.91 3.27 -17.93
N TYR A 88 4.81 2.87 -16.68
CA TYR A 88 4.38 1.55 -16.25
C TYR A 88 2.95 1.66 -15.70
N VAL A 89 1.97 1.36 -16.55
CA VAL A 89 0.54 1.51 -16.26
C VAL A 89 0.04 0.33 -15.42
N TYR A 90 -0.45 0.63 -14.21
CA TYR A 90 -0.82 -0.39 -13.23
C TYR A 90 -2.31 -0.72 -13.30
N SER A 91 -3.14 0.32 -13.24
CA SER A 91 -4.59 0.17 -13.15
C SER A 91 -5.31 1.33 -13.80
N ALA A 92 -6.56 1.10 -14.19
CA ALA A 92 -7.50 2.13 -14.57
C ALA A 92 -8.76 2.02 -13.72
N THR A 93 -9.20 3.12 -13.13
CA THR A 93 -10.33 3.17 -12.19
C THR A 93 -11.22 4.36 -12.49
N LEU A 94 -12.54 4.16 -12.48
CA LEU A 94 -13.52 5.24 -12.55
C LEU A 94 -13.40 6.15 -11.32
N ALA A 95 -13.24 7.45 -11.54
CA ALA A 95 -13.29 8.43 -10.46
C ALA A 95 -14.76 8.67 -10.03
N LEU A 96 -15.13 8.15 -8.86
CA LEU A 96 -16.45 8.41 -8.27
C LEU A 96 -16.60 9.85 -7.77
N GLN A 97 -15.52 10.43 -7.26
CA GLN A 97 -15.47 11.85 -6.90
C GLN A 97 -15.05 12.67 -8.11
N HIS A 98 -15.53 13.92 -8.16
CA HIS A 98 -15.21 14.87 -9.23
C HIS A 98 -15.65 14.40 -10.63
N THR A 99 -16.72 13.63 -10.72
CA THR A 99 -17.33 13.29 -12.01
C THR A 99 -17.78 14.59 -12.71
N PRO A 100 -17.38 14.81 -13.97
CA PRO A 100 -17.73 16.02 -14.70
C PRO A 100 -19.21 16.02 -15.09
N PRO A 101 -19.83 17.20 -15.34
CA PRO A 101 -21.22 17.27 -15.79
C PRO A 101 -21.48 16.52 -17.11
N THR A 102 -20.47 16.45 -17.98
CA THR A 102 -20.58 15.89 -19.33
C THR A 102 -19.75 14.62 -19.49
N GLY A 103 -20.08 13.55 -18.76
CA GLY A 103 -19.42 12.25 -18.90
C GLY A 103 -18.75 11.79 -17.63
N SER A 104 -17.56 11.20 -17.75
CA SER A 104 -16.82 10.60 -16.63
C SER A 104 -15.33 10.90 -16.66
N HIS A 105 -14.68 10.72 -15.52
CA HIS A 105 -13.22 10.69 -15.44
C HIS A 105 -12.74 9.28 -15.12
N ILE A 106 -11.81 8.79 -15.92
CA ILE A 106 -11.07 7.55 -15.65
C ILE A 106 -9.68 7.97 -15.18
N ARG A 107 -9.28 7.47 -14.03
CA ARG A 107 -7.96 7.68 -13.45
C ARG A 107 -7.10 6.45 -13.69
N ILE A 108 -5.89 6.68 -14.15
CA ILE A 108 -4.93 5.64 -14.47
C ILE A 108 -3.74 5.82 -13.54
N THR A 109 -3.51 4.85 -12.67
CA THR A 109 -2.37 4.84 -11.76
C THR A 109 -1.19 4.16 -12.45
N ALA A 110 -0.03 4.79 -12.39
CA ALA A 110 1.17 4.31 -13.05
C ALA A 110 2.45 4.71 -12.28
N PHE A 111 3.56 4.05 -12.59
CA PHE A 111 4.89 4.62 -12.36
C PHE A 111 5.36 5.30 -13.64
N GLN A 112 6.13 6.37 -13.55
CA GLN A 112 6.75 7.02 -14.71
C GLN A 112 8.21 7.41 -14.46
N GLU A 113 9.04 7.40 -15.48
CA GLU A 113 10.34 8.08 -15.45
C GLU A 113 10.18 9.59 -15.68
N GLN A 114 11.15 10.43 -15.31
CA GLN A 114 10.94 11.89 -15.18
C GLN A 114 10.61 12.65 -16.47
N ARG A 115 10.95 12.10 -17.63
CA ARG A 115 10.75 12.77 -18.91
C ARG A 115 9.86 11.87 -19.74
N VAL A 116 8.56 12.15 -19.77
CA VAL A 116 7.61 11.43 -20.64
C VAL A 116 6.96 12.45 -21.56
N ALA A 117 6.84 12.11 -22.83
CA ALA A 117 6.07 12.89 -23.79
C ALA A 117 4.59 12.99 -23.35
N GLN A 118 3.86 13.95 -23.92
CA GLN A 118 2.43 14.04 -23.65
C GLN A 118 1.71 12.78 -24.14
N LEU A 119 0.95 12.15 -23.25
CA LEU A 119 0.20 10.93 -23.54
C LEU A 119 -1.27 11.24 -23.85
N ARG A 120 -1.91 10.31 -24.56
CA ARG A 120 -3.35 10.29 -24.78
C ARG A 120 -3.93 8.96 -24.34
N CYS A 121 -5.16 9.02 -23.84
CA CYS A 121 -5.98 7.85 -23.56
C CYS A 121 -6.77 7.46 -24.80
N CYS A 122 -6.84 6.16 -25.06
CA CYS A 122 -7.72 5.56 -26.04
C CYS A 122 -8.69 4.63 -25.32
N PHE A 123 -9.98 4.77 -25.61
CA PHE A 123 -11.06 4.05 -24.97
C PHE A 123 -11.77 3.15 -25.96
N ARG A 124 -12.06 1.93 -25.54
CA ARG A 124 -12.91 0.98 -26.26
C ARG A 124 -14.19 0.73 -25.49
N HIS A 125 -15.32 0.99 -26.13
CA HIS A 125 -16.62 0.71 -25.54
C HIS A 125 -17.67 0.38 -26.60
N ARG A 126 -18.12 -0.89 -26.62
CA ARG A 126 -19.23 -1.37 -27.48
C ARG A 126 -19.09 -1.00 -28.97
N GLY A 127 -17.87 -1.05 -29.51
CA GLY A 127 -17.58 -0.72 -30.91
C GLY A 127 -17.40 0.77 -31.21
N ASN A 128 -17.53 1.64 -30.20
CA ASN A 128 -17.19 3.06 -30.30
C ASN A 128 -15.86 3.33 -29.62
N ASP A 129 -14.88 3.67 -30.45
CA ASP A 129 -13.55 4.05 -29.98
C ASP A 129 -13.49 5.58 -29.85
N THR A 130 -13.02 6.05 -28.70
CA THR A 130 -12.85 7.48 -28.41
C THR A 130 -11.48 7.73 -27.81
N SER A 131 -11.00 8.97 -27.87
CA SER A 131 -9.72 9.33 -27.27
C SER A 131 -9.80 10.67 -26.56
N ALA A 132 -8.91 10.86 -25.59
CA ALA A 132 -8.79 12.10 -24.84
C ALA A 132 -7.34 12.33 -24.40
N PRO A 133 -6.93 13.58 -24.12
CA PRO A 133 -5.65 13.85 -23.49
C PRO A 133 -5.53 13.14 -22.13
N ALA A 134 -4.34 12.59 -21.84
CA ALA A 134 -4.05 12.07 -20.51
C ALA A 134 -3.40 13.16 -19.66
N LEU A 135 -4.15 13.68 -18.69
CA LEU A 135 -3.72 14.79 -17.84
C LEU A 135 -3.17 14.26 -16.53
N VAL A 136 -1.95 14.66 -16.14
CA VAL A 136 -1.40 14.32 -14.83
C VAL A 136 -2.15 15.11 -13.76
N VAL A 137 -2.81 14.41 -12.83
CA VAL A 137 -3.54 15.02 -11.70
C VAL A 137 -2.86 14.77 -10.36
N HIS A 138 -1.92 13.84 -10.31
CA HIS A 138 -1.09 13.59 -9.14
C HIS A 138 0.29 13.09 -9.53
N THR A 139 1.29 13.47 -8.75
CA THR A 139 2.66 12.99 -8.88
C THR A 139 3.30 13.00 -7.50
N HIS A 140 3.86 11.87 -7.10
CA HIS A 140 4.75 11.82 -5.95
C HIS A 140 6.03 12.60 -6.29
N LYS A 141 6.38 13.54 -5.41
CA LYS A 141 7.56 14.38 -5.59
C LYS A 141 8.77 13.64 -5.07
N VAL A 142 9.77 13.50 -5.93
CA VAL A 142 11.08 12.95 -5.57
C VAL A 142 12.15 13.99 -5.89
N GLU A 143 13.14 14.13 -5.00
CA GLU A 143 14.23 15.09 -5.18
C GLU A 143 15.31 14.61 -6.17
N ASP A 144 15.46 13.29 -6.34
CA ASP A 144 16.43 12.66 -7.24
C ASP A 144 15.88 12.48 -8.67
N LYS A 145 16.76 12.66 -9.65
CA LYS A 145 16.49 12.51 -11.09
C LYS A 145 16.54 11.08 -11.61
N GLN A 146 17.02 10.14 -10.81
CA GLN A 146 17.21 8.74 -11.23
C GLN A 146 16.09 7.78 -10.81
N GLU A 147 15.06 8.26 -10.12
CA GLU A 147 13.96 7.45 -9.59
C GLU A 147 12.72 7.52 -10.48
N VAL A 148 11.87 6.49 -10.41
CA VAL A 148 10.52 6.54 -10.99
C VAL A 148 9.61 7.38 -10.10
N LEU A 149 8.48 7.80 -10.62
CA LEU A 149 7.49 8.61 -9.91
C LEU A 149 6.15 7.87 -9.91
N GLY A 150 5.53 7.75 -8.74
CA GLY A 150 4.12 7.35 -8.65
C GLY A 150 3.24 8.46 -9.21
N VAL A 151 2.41 8.16 -10.21
CA VAL A 151 1.56 9.14 -10.90
C VAL A 151 0.15 8.66 -11.11
N VAL A 152 -0.77 9.63 -11.14
CA VAL A 152 -2.16 9.40 -11.54
C VAL A 152 -2.47 10.30 -12.73
N TYR A 153 -2.78 9.67 -13.85
CA TYR A 153 -3.34 10.32 -15.02
C TYR A 153 -4.86 10.36 -14.92
N GLN A 154 -5.48 11.37 -15.50
CA GLN A 154 -6.92 11.50 -15.62
C GLN A 154 -7.28 11.74 -17.08
N CYS A 155 -8.20 10.91 -17.56
CA CYS A 155 -8.73 11.01 -18.90
C CYS A 155 -10.25 11.21 -18.85
N HIS A 156 -10.73 12.17 -19.62
CA HIS A 156 -12.16 12.43 -19.73
C HIS A 156 -12.77 11.54 -20.81
N VAL A 157 -13.89 10.91 -20.50
CA VAL A 157 -14.66 10.11 -21.46
C VAL A 157 -16.10 10.65 -21.50
N PRO A 158 -16.66 10.94 -22.68
CA PRO A 158 -18.00 11.53 -22.82
C PRO A 158 -19.11 10.47 -22.66
N ILE A 159 -18.97 9.58 -21.67
CA ILE A 159 -19.91 8.51 -21.35
C ILE A 159 -20.25 8.64 -19.87
N SER A 160 -21.55 8.56 -19.53
CA SER A 160 -22.01 8.66 -18.15
C SER A 160 -21.54 7.45 -17.32
N PRO A 161 -21.34 7.60 -16.00
CA PRO A 161 -20.86 6.51 -15.14
C PRO A 161 -21.69 5.22 -15.24
N GLN A 162 -23.01 5.34 -15.41
CA GLN A 162 -23.94 4.21 -15.50
C GLN A 162 -23.77 3.39 -16.80
N ASN A 163 -23.16 3.99 -17.83
CA ASN A 163 -22.97 3.40 -19.15
C ASN A 163 -21.51 2.99 -19.41
N LEU A 164 -20.63 3.02 -18.41
CA LEU A 164 -19.22 2.66 -18.55
C LEU A 164 -18.92 1.16 -18.42
N THR A 165 -19.92 0.32 -18.15
CA THR A 165 -19.71 -1.11 -17.96
C THR A 165 -19.04 -1.73 -19.18
N GLY A 166 -17.89 -2.38 -18.96
CA GLY A 166 -17.11 -3.03 -20.01
C GLY A 166 -16.18 -2.10 -20.79
N ILE A 167 -16.05 -0.82 -20.40
CA ILE A 167 -15.07 0.08 -21.00
C ILE A 167 -13.65 -0.39 -20.70
N ARG A 168 -12.79 -0.27 -21.71
CA ARG A 168 -11.35 -0.53 -21.59
C ARG A 168 -10.58 0.70 -22.02
N VAL A 169 -9.40 0.90 -21.43
CA VAL A 169 -8.55 2.06 -21.70
C VAL A 169 -7.10 1.65 -21.89
N THR A 170 -6.41 2.35 -22.78
CA THR A 170 -4.96 2.30 -22.93
C THR A 170 -4.39 3.71 -22.96
N MET A 171 -3.07 3.83 -22.78
CA MET A 171 -2.32 5.08 -22.91
C MET A 171 -1.25 4.92 -23.98
N THR A 172 -1.10 5.93 -24.85
CA THR A 172 -0.09 5.93 -25.90
C THR A 172 0.47 7.34 -26.14
N PRO A 173 1.76 7.48 -26.50
CA PRO A 173 2.30 8.72 -27.06
C PRO A 173 1.90 8.95 -28.52
N ASP A 174 1.52 7.88 -29.22
CA ASP A 174 1.25 7.90 -30.66
C ASP A 174 -0.06 8.61 -30.96
N SER A 175 -0.14 9.28 -32.11
CA SER A 175 -1.36 9.97 -32.55
C SER A 175 -2.52 9.01 -32.80
N ALA A 176 -2.22 7.77 -33.17
CA ALA A 176 -3.19 6.71 -33.40
C ALA A 176 -3.32 5.78 -32.17
N CYS A 177 -4.54 5.29 -31.96
CA CYS A 177 -4.82 4.31 -30.91
C CYS A 177 -4.34 2.91 -31.32
N PRO A 178 -3.79 2.10 -30.40
CA PRO A 178 -3.43 0.71 -30.69
C PRO A 178 -4.63 -0.10 -31.19
N VAL A 179 -4.39 -1.03 -32.11
CA VAL A 179 -5.43 -1.88 -32.72
C VAL A 179 -5.66 -3.15 -31.90
N GLU A 180 -4.63 -3.75 -31.31
CA GLU A 180 -4.82 -4.98 -30.53
C GLU A 180 -5.45 -4.71 -29.15
N ASP A 181 -6.46 -5.51 -28.78
CA ASP A 181 -7.14 -5.44 -27.48
C ASP A 181 -6.22 -5.74 -26.28
N VAL A 182 -5.09 -6.43 -26.52
CA VAL A 182 -4.12 -6.79 -25.49
C VAL A 182 -3.53 -5.58 -24.77
N TYR A 183 -3.50 -4.42 -25.43
CA TYR A 183 -2.98 -3.18 -24.86
C TYR A 183 -4.01 -2.40 -24.02
N TYR A 184 -5.26 -2.86 -23.95
CA TYR A 184 -6.34 -2.15 -23.25
C TYR A 184 -6.66 -2.80 -21.90
N LEU A 185 -6.48 -2.04 -20.83
CA LEU A 185 -6.84 -2.44 -19.47
C LEU A 185 -8.34 -2.29 -19.23
N PRO A 186 -8.99 -3.22 -18.51
CA PRO A 186 -10.34 -3.01 -18.03
C PRO A 186 -10.37 -1.85 -17.02
N VAL A 187 -11.42 -1.02 -17.09
CA VAL A 187 -11.62 0.02 -16.09
C VAL A 187 -12.37 -0.55 -14.89
N TYR A 188 -11.75 -0.46 -13.72
CA TYR A 188 -12.37 -0.82 -12.46
C TYR A 188 -13.42 0.21 -12.06
N ILE A 189 -14.62 -0.25 -11.73
CA ILE A 189 -15.71 0.57 -11.21
C ILE A 189 -15.77 0.33 -9.71
N PRO A 190 -15.44 1.32 -8.86
CA PRO A 190 -15.49 1.14 -7.42
C PRO A 190 -16.91 0.83 -6.95
N GLU A 191 -17.03 -0.14 -6.05
CA GLU A 191 -18.28 -0.45 -5.38
C GLU A 191 -18.70 0.70 -4.45
N VAL A 192 -20.01 0.92 -4.32
CA VAL A 192 -20.57 1.93 -3.43
C VAL A 192 -21.22 1.23 -2.25
N VAL A 193 -20.62 1.38 -1.06
CA VAL A 193 -21.05 0.74 0.18
C VAL A 193 -21.37 1.83 1.19
N LYS A 194 -22.65 2.22 1.23
CA LYS A 194 -23.15 3.23 2.17
C LYS A 194 -22.99 2.76 3.62
N GLY A 195 -22.46 3.61 4.48
CA GLY A 195 -22.07 3.26 5.85
C GLY A 195 -20.87 2.30 5.92
N GLY A 196 -20.23 2.02 4.78
CA GLY A 196 -19.13 1.08 4.66
C GLY A 196 -17.87 1.58 5.33
N LEU A 197 -17.15 0.65 5.97
CA LEU A 197 -15.83 0.84 6.55
C LEU A 197 -14.84 -0.08 5.86
N ALA A 198 -13.85 0.51 5.20
CA ALA A 198 -12.76 -0.23 4.57
C ALA A 198 -11.39 0.04 5.21
N ILE A 199 -10.45 -0.86 4.95
CA ILE A 199 -9.03 -0.70 5.27
C ILE A 199 -8.22 -0.68 3.97
N CYS A 200 -7.32 0.29 3.85
CA CYS A 200 -6.15 0.19 3.00
C CYS A 200 -5.01 -0.46 3.79
N GLY A 201 -4.77 -1.76 3.56
CA GLY A 201 -3.75 -2.57 4.25
C GLY A 201 -2.37 -2.50 3.61
N LYS A 202 -2.19 -1.59 2.65
CA LYS A 202 -0.95 -1.29 1.93
C LYS A 202 -0.37 -2.53 1.22
N VAL A 203 0.93 -2.78 1.37
CA VAL A 203 1.67 -3.84 0.66
C VAL A 203 1.94 -5.00 1.60
N ALA A 204 1.59 -6.22 1.19
CA ALA A 204 1.97 -7.46 1.85
C ALA A 204 3.17 -8.09 1.17
N PHE A 205 4.23 -8.36 1.92
CA PHE A 205 5.49 -8.89 1.39
C PHE A 205 6.08 -10.01 2.27
N GLY A 206 6.55 -11.07 1.59
CA GLY A 206 6.43 -12.46 2.03
C GLY A 206 7.32 -13.02 3.14
N SER A 207 8.23 -12.25 3.76
CA SER A 207 9.07 -12.75 4.86
C SER A 207 8.74 -12.17 6.22
N LEU A 208 8.06 -11.02 6.29
CA LEU A 208 7.77 -10.34 7.56
C LEU A 208 6.39 -10.66 8.13
N LEU A 209 5.52 -11.31 7.34
CA LEU A 209 4.16 -11.61 7.75
C LEU A 209 4.09 -13.01 8.40
N ASP A 210 3.67 -13.00 9.66
CA ASP A 210 3.32 -14.22 10.39
C ASP A 210 1.86 -14.60 10.08
N PRO A 211 1.60 -15.80 9.53
CA PRO A 211 0.25 -16.20 9.14
C PRO A 211 -0.72 -16.31 10.33
N LEU A 212 -0.25 -16.63 11.54
CA LEU A 212 -1.09 -16.69 12.74
C LEU A 212 -1.48 -15.28 13.18
N LYS A 213 -0.51 -14.36 13.24
CA LYS A 213 -0.77 -12.94 13.56
C LYS A 213 -1.68 -12.29 12.53
N LEU A 214 -1.57 -12.67 11.25
CA LEU A 214 -2.48 -12.21 10.20
C LEU A 214 -3.92 -12.66 10.44
N VAL A 215 -4.14 -13.93 10.79
CA VAL A 215 -5.50 -14.41 11.12
C VAL A 215 -6.07 -13.65 12.32
N GLU A 216 -5.26 -13.41 13.36
CA GLU A 216 -5.64 -12.57 14.49
C GLU A 216 -6.06 -11.17 14.05
N TRP A 217 -5.24 -10.52 13.21
CA TRP A 217 -5.52 -9.18 12.71
C TRP A 217 -6.83 -9.14 11.91
N PHE A 218 -7.03 -10.03 10.94
CA PHE A 218 -8.26 -10.06 10.14
C PHE A 218 -9.52 -10.31 10.99
N GLU A 219 -9.50 -11.26 11.92
CA GLU A 219 -10.67 -11.50 12.79
C GLU A 219 -10.91 -10.33 13.74
N MET A 220 -9.85 -9.64 14.19
CA MET A 220 -9.99 -8.43 14.97
C MET A 220 -10.61 -7.28 14.15
N GLN A 221 -10.20 -7.09 12.89
CA GLN A 221 -10.82 -6.08 12.01
C GLN A 221 -12.30 -6.38 11.75
N LYS A 222 -12.67 -7.66 11.56
CA LYS A 222 -14.07 -8.09 11.44
C LYS A 222 -14.87 -7.75 12.69
N LEU A 223 -14.34 -8.04 13.89
CA LEU A 223 -14.99 -7.71 15.16
C LEU A 223 -15.22 -6.20 15.33
N LEU A 224 -14.30 -5.38 14.83
CA LEU A 224 -14.45 -3.92 14.84
C LEU A 224 -15.46 -3.40 13.81
N GLY A 225 -15.97 -4.26 12.92
CA GLY A 225 -17.02 -3.96 11.96
C GLY A 225 -16.51 -3.48 10.59
N VAL A 226 -15.30 -3.89 10.19
CA VAL A 226 -14.74 -3.63 8.86
C VAL A 226 -15.44 -4.50 7.81
N ASP A 227 -15.83 -3.90 6.69
CA ASP A 227 -16.53 -4.57 5.58
C ASP A 227 -15.57 -5.05 4.49
N LYS A 228 -14.47 -4.32 4.30
CA LYS A 228 -13.52 -4.58 3.21
C LYS A 228 -12.11 -4.21 3.58
N ILE A 229 -11.16 -4.99 3.10
CA ILE A 229 -9.73 -4.74 3.24
C ILE A 229 -9.14 -4.84 1.84
N GLN A 230 -8.34 -3.85 1.44
CA GLN A 230 -7.57 -3.89 0.21
C GLN A 230 -6.09 -4.04 0.53
N ILE A 231 -5.42 -4.99 -0.12
CA ILE A 231 -3.97 -5.22 0.01
C ILE A 231 -3.34 -5.40 -1.36
N LEU A 232 -2.14 -4.87 -1.54
CA LEU A 232 -1.27 -5.15 -2.68
C LEU A 232 -0.35 -6.34 -2.35
N ASP A 233 -0.41 -7.39 -3.16
CA ASP A 233 0.38 -8.63 -3.01
C ASP A 233 1.75 -8.51 -3.67
N PHE A 234 2.80 -8.51 -2.86
CA PHE A 234 4.20 -8.44 -3.28
C PHE A 234 4.95 -9.72 -2.88
N ASP A 235 4.59 -10.81 -3.57
CA ASP A 235 5.21 -12.13 -3.46
C ASP A 235 5.24 -12.69 -2.03
N ASN A 236 4.08 -13.20 -1.60
CA ASN A 236 3.90 -13.74 -0.26
C ASN A 236 4.20 -15.25 -0.16
N SER A 237 4.61 -15.69 1.04
CA SER A 237 4.82 -17.12 1.31
C SER A 237 3.53 -17.94 1.13
N VAL A 238 3.68 -19.26 0.94
CA VAL A 238 2.54 -20.18 0.74
C VAL A 238 1.53 -20.10 1.89
N ASN A 239 1.99 -20.02 3.14
CA ASN A 239 1.09 -19.99 4.29
C ASN A 239 0.37 -18.63 4.41
N VAL A 240 1.05 -17.52 4.15
CA VAL A 240 0.42 -16.20 4.08
C VAL A 240 -0.62 -16.15 2.96
N THR A 241 -0.30 -16.71 1.79
CA THR A 241 -1.22 -16.81 0.65
C THR A 241 -2.47 -17.63 0.98
N LYS A 242 -2.35 -18.71 1.79
CA LYS A 242 -3.52 -19.47 2.26
C LYS A 242 -4.46 -18.61 3.11
N VAL A 243 -3.91 -17.82 4.04
CA VAL A 243 -4.68 -16.89 4.88
C VAL A 243 -5.41 -15.87 4.00
N PHE A 244 -4.70 -15.22 3.06
CA PHE A 244 -5.31 -14.25 2.17
C PHE A 244 -6.40 -14.86 1.30
N ARG A 245 -6.18 -16.05 0.73
CA ARG A 245 -7.20 -16.75 -0.07
C ARG A 245 -8.48 -16.96 0.73
N TYR A 246 -8.35 -17.44 1.97
CA TYR A 246 -9.51 -17.62 2.84
C TYR A 246 -10.30 -16.31 2.99
N TYR A 247 -9.64 -15.19 3.29
CA TYR A 247 -10.33 -13.90 3.44
C TYR A 247 -10.85 -13.31 2.12
N GLN A 248 -10.24 -13.63 0.97
CA GLN A 248 -10.81 -13.30 -0.34
C GLN A 248 -12.11 -14.07 -0.58
N GLU A 249 -12.15 -15.36 -0.23
CA GLU A 249 -13.34 -16.21 -0.37
C GLU A 249 -14.49 -15.76 0.54
N THR A 250 -14.19 -15.22 1.74
CA THR A 250 -15.21 -14.60 2.60
C THR A 250 -15.74 -13.26 2.07
N GLY A 251 -15.10 -12.69 1.04
CA GLY A 251 -15.42 -11.37 0.50
C GLY A 251 -14.84 -10.19 1.31
N LEU A 252 -14.14 -10.44 2.42
CA LEU A 252 -13.51 -9.39 3.22
C LEU A 252 -12.29 -8.77 2.53
N LEU A 253 -11.47 -9.59 1.86
CA LEU A 253 -10.20 -9.14 1.28
C LEU A 253 -10.32 -8.97 -0.25
N ALA A 254 -9.96 -7.79 -0.74
CA ALA A 254 -9.61 -7.52 -2.12
C ALA A 254 -8.09 -7.47 -2.24
N MET A 255 -7.51 -8.44 -2.95
CA MET A 255 -6.07 -8.54 -3.13
C MET A 255 -5.69 -8.27 -4.58
N PHE A 256 -4.69 -7.40 -4.79
CA PHE A 256 -4.23 -7.04 -6.13
C PHE A 256 -2.72 -7.31 -6.26
N PRO A 257 -2.28 -8.01 -7.32
CA PRO A 257 -0.86 -8.31 -7.51
C PRO A 257 -0.05 -7.03 -7.73
N PHE A 258 1.17 -6.98 -7.21
CA PHE A 258 2.00 -5.78 -7.24
C PHE A 258 3.46 -6.12 -7.55
N LYS A 259 4.11 -5.24 -8.32
CA LYS A 259 5.52 -5.33 -8.72
C LYS A 259 6.08 -3.92 -8.79
N LEU A 260 7.39 -3.79 -8.59
CA LEU A 260 8.07 -2.49 -8.64
C LEU A 260 8.89 -2.36 -9.93
N PRO A 261 8.50 -1.48 -10.86
CA PRO A 261 9.24 -1.23 -12.10
C PRO A 261 10.23 -0.07 -11.93
N GLY A 262 11.13 0.07 -12.90
CA GLY A 262 12.07 1.17 -13.01
C GLY A 262 13.16 1.18 -11.93
N ARG A 263 13.92 2.28 -11.91
CA ARG A 263 15.09 2.44 -11.05
C ARG A 263 14.71 2.84 -9.62
N PRO A 264 15.50 2.42 -8.62
CA PRO A 264 16.53 1.37 -8.71
C PRO A 264 15.90 -0.01 -8.99
N TRP A 265 16.48 -0.73 -9.96
CA TRP A 265 15.96 -2.00 -10.42
C TRP A 265 16.17 -3.10 -9.38
N GLY A 266 15.22 -4.04 -9.28
CA GLY A 266 15.30 -5.15 -8.32
C GLY A 266 15.05 -4.74 -6.86
N ARG A 267 14.56 -3.53 -6.61
CA ARG A 267 14.17 -3.09 -5.26
C ARG A 267 12.91 -3.81 -4.76
N GLY A 268 12.74 -3.80 -3.45
CA GLY A 268 11.59 -4.39 -2.76
C GLY A 268 11.38 -3.75 -1.39
N PHE A 269 10.80 -4.53 -0.48
CA PHE A 269 10.50 -4.11 0.90
C PHE A 269 11.37 -4.84 1.94
N THR A 270 12.54 -5.34 1.53
CA THR A 270 13.51 -6.02 2.40
C THR A 270 14.40 -5.01 3.12
N ASP A 271 14.99 -5.36 4.27
CA ASP A 271 15.83 -4.44 5.06
C ASP A 271 16.96 -3.80 4.24
N GLU A 272 17.53 -4.52 3.27
CA GLU A 272 18.57 -4.00 2.36
C GLU A 272 18.04 -2.92 1.42
N THR A 273 16.76 -2.98 1.05
CA THR A 273 16.12 -2.06 0.10
C THR A 273 15.34 -0.96 0.81
N ARG A 274 15.05 -1.11 2.11
CA ARG A 274 14.37 -0.06 2.90
C ARG A 274 15.18 1.23 2.98
N VAL A 275 16.50 1.17 2.80
CA VAL A 275 17.38 2.35 2.85
C VAL A 275 17.31 3.25 1.61
N LEU A 276 16.61 2.79 0.56
CA LEU A 276 16.47 3.53 -0.69
C LEU A 276 15.45 4.66 -0.53
N TYR A 277 15.76 5.85 -1.07
CA TYR A 277 14.84 6.99 -1.06
C TYR A 277 13.49 6.67 -1.73
N GLN A 278 13.54 5.88 -2.81
CA GLN A 278 12.39 5.36 -3.53
C GLN A 278 11.38 4.57 -2.67
N LEU A 279 11.77 3.97 -1.53
CA LEU A 279 10.90 3.09 -0.74
C LEU A 279 9.61 3.79 -0.29
N ALA A 280 9.71 5.00 0.25
CA ALA A 280 8.55 5.72 0.78
C ALA A 280 7.48 5.91 -0.31
N GLN A 281 7.91 6.19 -1.54
CA GLN A 281 7.01 6.32 -2.67
C GLN A 281 6.41 4.99 -3.10
N ASP A 282 7.17 3.90 -3.05
CA ASP A 282 6.67 2.55 -3.37
C ASP A 282 5.62 2.09 -2.35
N GLU A 283 5.82 2.40 -1.07
CA GLU A 283 4.81 2.17 -0.01
C GLU A 283 3.56 3.03 -0.27
N ASP A 284 3.74 4.32 -0.54
CA ASP A 284 2.64 5.26 -0.78
C ASP A 284 1.84 4.96 -2.06
N PHE A 285 2.41 4.24 -3.03
CA PHE A 285 1.70 3.81 -4.24
C PHE A 285 0.44 3.01 -3.90
N SER A 286 0.50 2.17 -2.86
CA SER A 286 -0.65 1.40 -2.39
C SER A 286 -1.79 2.29 -1.88
N VAL A 287 -1.47 3.43 -1.26
CA VAL A 287 -2.45 4.41 -0.77
C VAL A 287 -3.16 5.09 -1.93
N LEU A 288 -2.46 5.37 -3.04
CA LEU A 288 -3.06 5.89 -4.26
C LEU A 288 -4.11 4.92 -4.83
N GLU A 289 -3.76 3.64 -4.92
CA GLU A 289 -4.68 2.60 -5.40
C GLU A 289 -5.90 2.44 -4.50
N CYS A 290 -5.69 2.39 -3.18
CA CYS A 290 -6.78 2.29 -2.20
C CYS A 290 -7.76 3.45 -2.32
N ARG A 291 -7.26 4.68 -2.44
CA ARG A 291 -8.11 5.87 -2.58
C ARG A 291 -9.08 5.75 -3.75
N LEU A 292 -8.61 5.22 -4.88
CA LEU A 292 -9.44 5.10 -6.08
C LEU A 292 -10.41 3.91 -5.97
N ARG A 293 -9.95 2.75 -5.50
CA ARG A 293 -10.74 1.52 -5.47
C ARG A 293 -11.73 1.46 -4.32
N LEU A 294 -11.42 2.10 -3.20
CA LEU A 294 -12.28 2.20 -2.01
C LEU A 294 -13.06 3.52 -1.97
N ALA A 295 -13.10 4.25 -3.09
CA ALA A 295 -13.73 5.56 -3.21
C ALA A 295 -15.23 5.57 -2.86
N GLY A 296 -15.93 4.43 -2.96
CA GLY A 296 -17.36 4.34 -2.67
C GLY A 296 -17.70 3.92 -1.24
N TYR A 297 -16.71 3.81 -0.35
CA TYR A 297 -16.91 3.63 1.08
C TYR A 297 -17.04 4.97 1.80
N ASP A 298 -17.76 4.99 2.92
CA ASP A 298 -17.91 6.21 3.73
C ASP A 298 -16.65 6.48 4.57
N TYR A 299 -16.00 5.43 5.06
CA TYR A 299 -14.78 5.52 5.86
C TYR A 299 -13.72 4.56 5.34
N VAL A 300 -12.48 5.06 5.22
CA VAL A 300 -11.31 4.24 4.89
C VAL A 300 -10.22 4.49 5.92
N MET A 301 -9.73 3.42 6.55
CA MET A 301 -8.58 3.46 7.44
C MET A 301 -7.31 3.14 6.66
N SER A 302 -6.25 3.92 6.85
CA SER A 302 -4.92 3.61 6.33
C SER A 302 -4.06 3.10 7.48
N ILE A 303 -3.96 1.78 7.61
CA ILE A 303 -3.27 1.08 8.70
C ILE A 303 -2.54 -0.16 8.15
N ASP A 304 -1.50 -0.59 8.84
CA ASP A 304 -0.72 -1.78 8.50
C ASP A 304 -1.33 -3.06 9.11
N MET A 305 -0.87 -4.23 8.65
CA MET A 305 -1.38 -5.54 9.06
C MET A 305 -0.93 -5.98 10.47
N ASP A 306 -0.30 -5.08 11.21
CA ASP A 306 0.11 -5.19 12.60
C ASP A 306 -0.49 -4.06 13.46
N GLU A 307 -1.41 -3.29 12.88
CA GLU A 307 -2.02 -2.11 13.49
C GLU A 307 -3.53 -2.27 13.70
N ILE A 308 -4.03 -1.83 14.86
CA ILE A 308 -5.46 -1.85 15.20
C ILE A 308 -5.86 -0.48 15.75
N ILE A 309 -6.77 0.22 15.08
CA ILE A 309 -7.41 1.42 15.66
C ILE A 309 -8.42 0.96 16.71
N LEU A 310 -8.19 1.34 17.96
CA LEU A 310 -8.98 0.88 19.10
C LEU A 310 -9.67 2.06 19.81
N PRO A 311 -10.99 2.23 19.66
CA PRO A 311 -11.76 3.16 20.48
C PRO A 311 -11.71 2.74 21.95
N ARG A 312 -11.51 3.66 22.89
CA ARG A 312 -11.42 3.32 24.31
C ARG A 312 -12.77 2.89 24.90
N LYS A 313 -13.87 3.47 24.42
CA LYS A 313 -15.23 3.32 24.98
C LYS A 313 -16.21 2.53 24.10
N LYS A 314 -15.81 2.09 22.91
CA LYS A 314 -16.69 1.39 21.95
C LYS A 314 -16.06 0.07 21.52
N THR A 315 -16.89 -0.90 21.17
CA THR A 315 -16.47 -2.21 20.65
C THR A 315 -16.47 -2.26 19.12
N SER A 316 -17.03 -1.27 18.43
CA SER A 316 -17.06 -1.16 16.97
C SER A 316 -16.64 0.23 16.49
N LEU A 317 -16.01 0.29 15.33
CA LEU A 317 -15.49 1.50 14.71
C LEU A 317 -16.55 2.31 13.97
N LYS A 318 -17.56 1.69 13.36
CA LYS A 318 -18.59 2.42 12.61
C LYS A 318 -19.38 3.41 13.48
N PRO A 319 -19.95 3.02 14.64
CA PRO A 319 -20.62 3.98 15.51
C PRO A 319 -19.69 5.09 16.00
N TYR A 320 -18.42 4.74 16.24
CA TYR A 320 -17.40 5.70 16.66
C TYR A 320 -17.11 6.75 15.56
N PHE A 321 -16.95 6.32 14.30
CA PHE A 321 -16.76 7.22 13.18
C PHE A 321 -18.03 8.03 12.85
N GLN A 322 -19.22 7.46 13.01
CA GLN A 322 -20.46 8.22 12.88
C GLN A 322 -20.54 9.35 13.92
N GLU A 323 -20.14 9.09 15.17
CA GLU A 323 -20.10 10.10 16.24
C GLU A 323 -19.11 11.23 15.94
N ILE A 324 -17.97 10.91 15.30
CA ILE A 324 -16.92 11.89 14.98
C ILE A 324 -17.21 12.68 13.70
N PHE A 325 -17.55 11.99 12.62
CA PHE A 325 -17.72 12.60 11.29
C PHE A 325 -19.14 13.12 11.05
N GLY A 326 -20.15 12.53 11.67
CA GLY A 326 -21.56 12.86 11.46
C GLY A 326 -21.88 14.33 11.77
N PRO A 327 -21.50 14.86 12.94
CA PRO A 327 -21.78 16.26 13.30
C PRO A 327 -20.97 17.30 12.50
N ASN A 328 -19.87 16.90 11.87
CA ASN A 328 -18.96 17.82 11.19
C ASN A 328 -18.87 17.54 9.68
N SER A 329 -19.69 18.26 8.91
CA SER A 329 -19.71 18.16 7.45
C SER A 329 -18.40 18.56 6.76
N LYS A 330 -17.51 19.28 7.45
CA LYS A 330 -16.19 19.69 6.94
C LYS A 330 -15.06 18.74 7.32
N LEU A 331 -15.30 17.77 8.19
CA LEU A 331 -14.25 16.84 8.61
C LEU A 331 -13.99 15.82 7.49
N ALA A 332 -12.79 15.83 6.92
CA ALA A 332 -12.36 14.88 5.89
C ALA A 332 -11.63 13.68 6.47
N ALA A 333 -10.81 13.89 7.51
CA ALA A 333 -10.02 12.84 8.11
C ALA A 333 -9.75 13.10 9.59
N VAL A 334 -9.48 12.01 10.30
CA VAL A 334 -9.00 12.05 11.67
C VAL A 334 -7.74 11.21 11.81
N TYR A 335 -6.86 11.67 12.68
CA TYR A 335 -5.58 11.04 12.96
C TYR A 335 -5.53 10.50 14.38
N PHE A 336 -4.81 9.40 14.55
CA PHE A 336 -4.68 8.69 15.82
C PHE A 336 -3.22 8.64 16.25
N HIS A 337 -3.01 8.81 17.54
CA HIS A 337 -1.74 8.49 18.17
C HIS A 337 -1.51 6.98 18.14
N VAL A 338 -0.25 6.57 18.19
CA VAL A 338 0.20 5.17 18.17
C VAL A 338 0.76 4.77 19.53
N GLN A 339 0.36 3.61 20.02
CA GLN A 339 1.01 2.91 21.12
C GLN A 339 1.73 1.70 20.54
N PHE A 340 3.04 1.66 20.73
CA PHE A 340 3.86 0.55 20.25
C PHE A 340 3.89 -0.55 21.30
N PHE A 341 3.31 -1.69 20.97
CA PHE A 341 3.37 -2.93 21.75
C PHE A 341 4.62 -3.69 21.31
N VAL A 342 5.72 -3.42 22.00
CA VAL A 342 7.06 -3.93 21.68
C VAL A 342 7.25 -5.29 22.34
N GLU A 343 7.49 -6.32 21.53
CA GLU A 343 7.59 -7.71 22.03
C GLU A 343 8.70 -7.90 23.07
N GLU A 344 9.79 -7.14 22.94
CA GLU A 344 10.94 -7.17 23.85
C GLU A 344 10.62 -6.66 25.26
N PHE A 345 9.49 -5.98 25.48
CA PHE A 345 9.01 -5.64 26.83
C PHE A 345 8.54 -6.88 27.61
N GLY A 346 8.41 -8.01 26.92
CA GLY A 346 8.01 -9.29 27.47
C GLY A 346 6.49 -9.44 27.55
N PRO A 347 6.00 -10.70 27.51
CA PRO A 347 4.58 -11.00 27.60
C PRO A 347 4.05 -10.72 29.02
N GLU A 348 2.83 -10.16 29.09
CA GLU A 348 2.10 -10.01 30.36
C GLU A 348 1.38 -11.30 30.75
N ASP A 349 0.91 -12.05 29.77
CA ASP A 349 0.31 -13.36 29.93
C ASP A 349 0.97 -14.32 28.94
N LYS A 350 1.93 -15.11 29.44
CA LYS A 350 2.70 -16.06 28.62
C LYS A 350 1.81 -17.15 28.01
N ASP A 351 0.72 -17.48 28.69
CA ASP A 351 -0.17 -18.59 28.32
C ASP A 351 -1.35 -18.09 27.47
N ALA A 352 -1.47 -16.77 27.25
CA ALA A 352 -2.47 -16.21 26.37
C ALA A 352 -2.35 -16.82 24.95
N PRO A 353 -3.48 -17.26 24.36
CA PRO A 353 -3.46 -18.01 23.11
C PRO A 353 -3.14 -17.15 21.88
N LEU A 354 -3.32 -15.83 21.97
CA LEU A 354 -3.18 -14.89 20.87
C LEU A 354 -2.05 -13.89 21.15
N HIS A 355 -1.35 -13.47 20.11
CA HIS A 355 -0.26 -12.49 20.20
C HIS A 355 -0.72 -11.18 20.82
N VAL A 356 -1.85 -10.63 20.34
CA VAL A 356 -2.38 -9.35 20.85
C VAL A 356 -2.85 -9.39 22.30
N LEU A 357 -3.12 -10.59 22.83
CA LEU A 357 -3.50 -10.81 24.24
C LEU A 357 -2.29 -11.10 25.13
N ARG A 358 -1.21 -11.60 24.55
CA ARG A 358 0.05 -11.94 25.23
C ARG A 358 0.89 -10.69 25.51
N TYR A 359 1.01 -9.80 24.53
CA TYR A 359 1.83 -8.59 24.62
C TYR A 359 0.96 -7.37 24.93
N LEU A 360 0.83 -7.05 26.23
CA LEU A 360 -0.01 -5.93 26.71
C LEU A 360 0.81 -4.74 27.23
N LYS A 361 2.14 -4.84 27.24
CA LYS A 361 3.02 -3.71 27.53
C LYS A 361 3.22 -2.88 26.26
N SER A 362 3.09 -1.57 26.40
CA SER A 362 3.28 -0.62 25.30
C SER A 362 3.99 0.65 25.75
N THR A 363 4.43 1.44 24.78
CA THR A 363 4.83 2.83 25.02
C THR A 363 3.60 3.67 25.43
N PRO A 364 3.78 4.82 26.08
CA PRO A 364 2.78 5.89 26.03
C PRO A 364 2.39 6.21 24.60
N ALA A 365 1.20 6.78 24.41
CA ALA A 365 0.72 7.16 23.08
C ALA A 365 1.61 8.24 22.47
N ARG A 366 1.97 8.03 21.21
CA ARG A 366 2.96 8.78 20.46
C ARG A 366 2.37 9.28 19.16
N TRP A 367 2.90 10.40 18.67
CA TRP A 367 2.42 11.00 17.42
C TRP A 367 3.23 10.50 16.21
N GLU A 368 4.41 9.97 16.48
CA GLU A 368 5.28 9.28 15.56
C GLU A 368 4.52 8.13 14.86
N CYS A 369 4.68 8.02 13.55
CA CYS A 369 4.01 7.00 12.73
C CYS A 369 2.48 7.00 12.80
N GLN A 370 1.84 8.14 13.13
CA GLN A 370 0.40 8.33 13.12
C GLN A 370 -0.33 7.62 11.96
N LYS A 371 -1.54 7.15 12.24
CA LYS A 371 -2.45 6.60 11.24
C LYS A 371 -3.73 7.40 11.21
N TYR A 372 -4.52 7.18 10.17
CA TYR A 372 -5.70 7.99 9.93
C TYR A 372 -6.86 7.20 9.37
N THR A 373 -8.05 7.73 9.60
CA THR A 373 -9.28 7.36 8.91
C THR A 373 -9.78 8.58 8.14
N TYR A 374 -10.21 8.38 6.90
CA TYR A 374 -10.68 9.45 6.05
C TYR A 374 -12.00 9.09 5.36
N MET A 375 -12.73 10.12 4.96
CA MET A 375 -13.88 10.01 4.07
C MET A 375 -13.41 10.26 2.63
N PRO A 376 -13.46 9.26 1.72
CA PRO A 376 -12.97 9.41 0.35
C PRO A 376 -13.58 10.60 -0.40
N ALA A 377 -14.86 10.90 -0.16
CA ALA A 377 -15.56 12.04 -0.75
C ALA A 377 -14.99 13.43 -0.37
N ARG A 378 -14.10 13.50 0.64
CA ARG A 378 -13.59 14.75 1.22
C ARG A 378 -12.06 14.81 1.26
N ALA A 379 -11.38 13.74 0.86
CA ALA A 379 -9.94 13.60 0.91
C ALA A 379 -9.33 13.64 -0.48
N ASP A 380 -8.17 14.31 -0.62
CA ASP A 380 -7.40 14.39 -1.85
C ASP A 380 -6.25 13.39 -1.87
N GLN A 381 -5.04 13.76 -1.50
CA GLN A 381 -3.86 12.90 -1.65
C GLN A 381 -3.38 12.38 -0.30
N GLY A 382 -2.96 11.11 -0.27
CA GLY A 382 -2.49 10.45 0.95
C GLY A 382 -1.13 9.80 0.76
N SER A 383 -0.44 9.65 1.88
CA SER A 383 0.74 8.81 2.08
C SER A 383 0.47 7.86 3.24
N THR A 384 1.46 7.04 3.57
CA THR A 384 1.45 6.09 4.69
C THR A 384 1.05 6.74 6.03
N HIS A 385 1.44 8.00 6.26
CA HIS A 385 1.24 8.71 7.52
C HIS A 385 0.49 10.04 7.40
N SER A 386 0.04 10.42 6.20
CA SER A 386 -0.66 11.70 6.01
C SER A 386 -1.76 11.59 4.97
N ILE A 387 -2.77 12.44 5.09
CA ILE A 387 -3.85 12.62 4.14
C ILE A 387 -4.20 14.11 4.05
N ASN A 388 -4.22 14.61 2.84
CA ASN A 388 -4.59 15.97 2.52
C ASN A 388 -6.10 16.02 2.23
N PRO A 389 -6.86 16.92 2.88
CA PRO A 389 -8.26 17.13 2.56
C PRO A 389 -8.41 17.90 1.23
N PHE A 390 -9.57 17.79 0.59
CA PHE A 390 -9.95 18.74 -0.47
C PHE A 390 -10.09 20.17 0.10
N PRO A 391 -9.92 21.21 -0.74
CA PRO A 391 -10.13 22.60 -0.30
C PRO A 391 -11.47 22.80 0.41
N GLY A 392 -11.45 23.45 1.57
CA GLY A 392 -12.63 23.71 2.39
C GLY A 392 -12.94 22.61 3.43
N PHE A 393 -12.29 21.46 3.36
CA PHE A 393 -12.35 20.42 4.39
C PHE A 393 -11.15 20.49 5.34
N ILE A 394 -11.31 19.89 6.52
CA ILE A 394 -10.32 19.93 7.60
C ILE A 394 -9.99 18.51 8.11
N THR A 395 -8.90 18.42 8.86
CA THR A 395 -8.52 17.23 9.60
C THR A 395 -8.51 17.49 11.10
N LYS A 396 -8.68 16.44 11.91
CA LYS A 396 -8.64 16.53 13.38
C LYS A 396 -7.71 15.46 13.95
N ARG A 397 -7.05 15.76 15.07
CA ARG A 397 -6.33 14.76 15.87
C ARG A 397 -7.24 14.24 16.97
N ILE A 398 -7.25 12.93 17.15
CA ILE A 398 -8.01 12.25 18.21
C ILE A 398 -7.13 12.11 19.45
N ALA A 399 -7.71 12.42 20.61
CA ALA A 399 -7.04 12.26 21.89
C ALA A 399 -6.84 10.76 22.22
N PRO A 400 -5.69 10.35 22.77
CA PRO A 400 -5.42 8.95 23.11
C PRO A 400 -6.45 8.28 24.04
N GLU A 401 -7.15 9.09 24.84
CA GLU A 401 -8.22 8.69 25.75
C GLU A 401 -9.53 8.37 25.02
N GLU A 402 -9.69 8.84 23.78
CA GLU A 402 -10.83 8.54 22.91
C GLU A 402 -10.57 7.30 22.05
N ALA A 403 -9.43 7.28 21.33
CA ALA A 403 -8.95 6.14 20.57
C ALA A 403 -7.45 6.24 20.27
N VAL A 404 -6.85 5.09 20.03
CA VAL A 404 -5.41 4.96 19.76
C VAL A 404 -5.18 3.84 18.74
N VAL A 405 -4.06 3.87 18.04
CA VAL A 405 -3.58 2.75 17.25
C VAL A 405 -2.73 1.86 18.14
N HIS A 406 -3.08 0.59 18.27
CA HIS A 406 -2.16 -0.42 18.78
C HIS A 406 -1.28 -0.87 17.62
N HIS A 407 0.04 -0.70 17.75
CA HIS A 407 1.01 -1.18 16.76
C HIS A 407 1.88 -2.26 17.39
N TYR A 408 1.69 -3.50 16.97
CA TYR A 408 2.40 -4.67 17.50
C TYR A 408 3.67 -4.94 16.69
N ARG A 409 4.84 -4.90 17.31
CA ARG A 409 6.10 -5.04 16.56
C ARG A 409 7.28 -5.51 17.41
N HIS A 410 8.30 -6.00 16.73
CA HIS A 410 9.65 -6.03 17.27
C HIS A 410 10.24 -4.63 17.35
N CYS A 411 11.11 -4.44 18.33
CA CYS A 411 11.92 -3.24 18.45
C CYS A 411 12.72 -2.99 17.15
N PRO A 412 12.54 -1.83 16.50
CA PRO A 412 13.36 -1.47 15.34
C PRO A 412 14.84 -1.35 15.74
N HIS A 413 15.73 -1.83 14.87
CA HIS A 413 17.15 -1.62 15.08
C HIS A 413 17.47 -0.11 15.14
N GLY A 414 18.17 0.33 16.18
CA GLY A 414 18.56 1.73 16.35
C GLY A 414 17.50 2.65 16.95
N TRP A 415 16.34 2.14 17.41
CA TRP A 415 15.41 2.94 18.22
C TRP A 415 15.88 3.00 19.69
N PRO A 416 16.41 4.14 20.17
CA PRO A 416 16.82 4.26 21.57
C PRO A 416 15.63 4.13 22.54
N GLU A 417 14.41 4.37 22.04
CA GLU A 417 13.16 4.28 22.78
C GLU A 417 12.63 2.85 22.94
N CYS A 418 13.39 1.81 22.55
CA CYS A 418 13.05 0.42 22.90
C CYS A 418 13.44 0.04 24.33
N ARG A 419 13.93 0.99 25.12
CA ARG A 419 14.05 0.88 26.59
C ARG A 419 13.28 2.00 27.31
N PRO A 420 12.02 2.32 26.94
CA PRO A 420 11.32 3.45 27.53
C PRO A 420 10.66 3.03 28.85
N SER A 421 10.04 3.99 29.54
CA SER A 421 8.94 3.65 30.43
C SER A 421 7.82 2.99 29.61
N HIS A 422 7.42 1.79 30.02
CA HIS A 422 6.29 1.09 29.45
C HIS A 422 5.08 1.25 30.36
N ILE A 423 3.90 1.23 29.75
CA ILE A 423 2.62 1.12 30.43
C ILE A 423 2.02 -0.24 30.11
N THR A 424 1.05 -0.69 30.91
CA THR A 424 0.27 -1.88 30.58
C THR A 424 -1.10 -1.44 30.10
N ASP A 425 -1.45 -1.82 28.87
CA ASP A 425 -2.74 -1.53 28.26
C ASP A 425 -3.49 -2.84 28.02
N ARG A 426 -4.55 -3.06 28.80
CA ARG A 426 -5.39 -4.26 28.72
C ARG A 426 -6.65 -4.04 27.87
N SER A 427 -6.78 -2.90 27.19
CA SER A 427 -8.04 -2.54 26.51
C SER A 427 -8.44 -3.51 25.39
N ILE A 428 -7.48 -4.20 24.78
CA ILE A 428 -7.73 -5.24 23.75
C ILE A 428 -8.35 -6.52 24.34
N THR A 429 -8.15 -6.81 25.63
CA THR A 429 -8.63 -8.07 26.24
C THR A 429 -10.15 -8.13 26.34
N ARG A 430 -10.85 -7.00 26.24
CA ARG A 430 -12.32 -6.97 26.17
C ARG A 430 -12.90 -7.75 24.97
N PHE A 431 -12.09 -8.01 23.94
CA PHE A 431 -12.48 -8.80 22.77
C PHE A 431 -12.11 -10.29 22.90
N GLN A 432 -11.42 -10.69 23.97
CA GLN A 432 -10.87 -12.05 24.10
C GLN A 432 -11.93 -13.14 23.95
N VAL A 433 -13.11 -12.97 24.55
CA VAL A 433 -14.20 -13.95 24.52
C VAL A 433 -14.68 -14.22 23.09
N ASP A 434 -14.68 -13.20 22.23
CA ASP A 434 -15.11 -13.32 20.83
C ASP A 434 -13.95 -13.65 19.88
N LEU A 435 -12.77 -13.07 20.10
CA LEU A 435 -11.63 -13.16 19.18
C LEU A 435 -10.97 -14.54 19.21
N VAL A 436 -10.73 -15.10 20.42
CA VAL A 436 -10.06 -16.41 20.57
C VAL A 436 -10.78 -17.53 19.82
N PRO A 437 -12.10 -17.76 19.99
CA PRO A 437 -12.78 -18.84 19.27
C PRO A 437 -12.79 -18.61 17.76
N ARG A 438 -12.91 -17.36 17.29
CA ARG A 438 -12.89 -17.02 15.85
C ARG A 438 -11.56 -17.36 15.21
N VAL A 439 -10.44 -16.95 15.84
CA VAL A 439 -9.10 -17.24 15.34
C VAL A 439 -8.85 -18.74 15.29
N LYS A 440 -9.21 -19.47 16.35
CA LYS A 440 -9.07 -20.94 16.39
C LYS A 440 -9.87 -21.64 15.30
N ASP A 441 -11.12 -21.22 15.08
CA ASP A 441 -11.98 -21.76 14.02
C ASP A 441 -11.38 -21.54 12.63
N VAL A 442 -10.89 -20.34 12.34
CA VAL A 442 -10.24 -20.04 11.05
C VAL A 442 -8.98 -20.86 10.85
N LEU A 443 -8.08 -20.88 11.84
CA LEU A 443 -6.83 -21.66 11.77
C LEU A 443 -7.11 -23.14 11.50
N SER A 444 -8.09 -23.72 12.21
CA SER A 444 -8.53 -25.09 11.97
C SER A 444 -9.06 -25.31 10.54
N LYS A 445 -9.82 -24.36 9.97
CA LYS A 445 -10.38 -24.47 8.61
C LYS A 445 -9.30 -24.42 7.53
N ILE A 446 -8.26 -23.61 7.73
CA ILE A 446 -7.19 -23.42 6.73
C ILE A 446 -5.98 -24.34 6.96
N GLY A 447 -6.03 -25.18 8.01
CA GLY A 447 -5.00 -26.17 8.34
C GLY A 447 -3.68 -25.54 8.76
N LEU A 448 -3.75 -24.51 9.61
CA LEU A 448 -2.60 -23.84 10.23
C LEU A 448 -2.57 -24.03 11.75
#